data_AF-A0A8J3YI65-F1
#
_entry.id   AF-A0A8J3YI65-F1
#
_cell.length_a   1.000
_cell.length_b   1.000
_cell.length_c   1.000
_cell.angle_alpha   90.00
_cell.angle_beta   90.00
_cell.angle_gamma   90.00
#
_symmetry.space_group_name_H-M   'P 1'
#
loop_
_entity.id
_entity.type
_entity.pdbx_description
1 polymer ?
#
loop_
_entity_poly.entity_id
_entity_poly.type
_entity_poly.pdbx_seq_one_letter_code
_entity_poly.pdbx_strand_id
1 'polypeptide(L)'
;MRLVNAIVAAWPAGRPLEYVHAPFAAAERPPSTDPRWYAPLRRLRLPDGTRFVAGVAHEDQPLDVQRRLVRRIDELVGARVGVSTSCGLGRRTPEAAERALARIRDLTCDA
;
A
#
# COMPACT_ATOMS: atom_id res chain seq x y z
N MET A 1 12.45 -2.64 1.02
CA MET A 1 12.46 -2.21 -0.40
C MET A 1 13.57 -2.83 -1.27
N ARG A 2 14.46 -3.69 -0.75
CA ARG A 2 15.50 -4.33 -1.58
C ARG A 2 14.93 -5.11 -2.77
N LEU A 3 13.90 -5.93 -2.53
CA LEU A 3 13.27 -6.74 -3.56
C LEU A 3 12.64 -5.90 -4.68
N VAL A 4 11.81 -4.91 -4.32
CA VAL A 4 11.18 -4.00 -5.30
C VAL A 4 12.22 -3.31 -6.16
N ASN A 5 13.27 -2.77 -5.57
CA ASN A 5 14.34 -2.10 -6.33
C ASN A 5 15.09 -3.06 -7.27
N ALA A 6 15.25 -4.33 -6.88
CA ALA A 6 15.86 -5.34 -7.75
C ALA A 6 14.94 -5.70 -8.94
N ILE A 7 13.63 -5.81 -8.70
CA ILE A 7 12.63 -6.02 -9.75
C ILE A 7 12.62 -4.85 -10.74
N VAL A 8 12.63 -3.61 -10.22
CA VAL A 8 12.69 -2.39 -11.05
C VAL A 8 13.96 -2.38 -11.90
N ALA A 9 15.12 -2.71 -11.32
CA ALA A 9 16.38 -2.74 -12.05
C ALA A 9 16.45 -3.82 -13.14
N ALA A 10 15.75 -4.94 -12.94
CA ALA A 10 15.68 -6.06 -13.88
C ALA A 10 14.44 -6.00 -14.78
N TRP A 11 13.67 -4.92 -14.75
CA TRP A 11 12.42 -4.84 -15.49
C TRP A 11 12.68 -4.84 -17.01
N PRO A 12 11.92 -5.61 -17.82
CA PRO A 12 12.18 -5.70 -19.26
C PRO A 12 12.08 -4.36 -19.97
N ALA A 13 13.07 -4.06 -20.81
CA ALA A 13 13.02 -2.89 -21.69
C ALA A 13 11.80 -2.95 -22.62
N GLY A 14 11.23 -1.79 -22.95
CA GLY A 14 10.06 -1.69 -23.81
C GLY A 14 8.73 -2.07 -23.16
N ARG A 15 8.71 -2.43 -21.87
CA ARG A 15 7.47 -2.69 -21.11
C ARG A 15 7.29 -1.66 -19.99
N PRO A 16 6.19 -0.89 -19.97
CA PRO A 16 5.94 0.05 -18.89
C PRO A 16 5.72 -0.69 -17.56
N LEU A 17 6.38 -0.22 -16.50
CA LEU A 17 6.05 -0.61 -15.12
C LEU A 17 5.02 0.39 -14.59
N GLU A 18 3.73 0.08 -14.76
CA GLU A 18 2.67 1.05 -14.41
C GLU A 18 2.52 1.27 -12.90
N TYR A 19 2.65 0.19 -12.11
CA TYR A 19 2.53 0.28 -10.66
C TYR A 19 3.27 -0.85 -9.93
N VAL A 20 3.60 -0.58 -8.67
CA VAL A 20 4.05 -1.57 -7.69
C VAL A 20 3.08 -1.59 -6.52
N HIS A 21 2.53 -2.76 -6.22
CA HIS A 21 1.74 -2.99 -5.01
C HIS A 21 2.62 -3.58 -3.91
N ALA A 22 2.50 -3.04 -2.70
CA ALA A 22 3.21 -3.54 -1.53
C ALA A 22 2.24 -3.82 -0.37
N PRO A 23 2.20 -5.06 0.17
CA PRO A 23 1.34 -5.39 1.29
C PRO A 23 1.88 -4.78 2.58
N PHE A 24 1.02 -4.10 3.34
CA PHE A 24 1.37 -3.57 4.66
C PHE A 24 0.61 -4.21 5.83
N ALA A 25 -0.43 -4.99 5.53
CA ALA A 25 -1.14 -5.85 6.48
C ALA A 25 -0.95 -7.34 6.13
N ALA A 26 -1.39 -8.24 7.00
CA ALA A 26 -1.33 -9.68 6.74
C ALA A 26 -2.52 -10.43 7.33
N ALA A 27 -3.47 -10.84 6.46
CA ALA A 27 -4.71 -11.53 6.84
C ALA A 27 -5.51 -10.74 7.89
N GLU A 28 -5.56 -11.22 9.14
CA GLU A 28 -6.20 -10.59 10.31
C GLU A 28 -5.30 -9.56 10.99
N ARG A 29 -4.00 -9.52 10.64
CA ARG A 29 -3.03 -8.62 11.28
C ARG A 29 -3.06 -7.27 10.60
N PRO A 30 -3.44 -6.19 11.31
CA PRO A 30 -3.47 -4.86 10.74
C PRO A 30 -2.05 -4.33 10.47
N PRO A 31 -1.93 -3.26 9.68
CA PRO A 31 -0.64 -2.58 9.50
C PRO A 31 0.00 -2.14 10.80
N SER A 32 1.32 -2.29 10.90
CA SER A 32 2.09 -1.82 12.06
C SER A 32 1.94 -0.30 12.24
N THR A 33 1.88 0.15 13.49
CA THR A 33 1.91 1.59 13.82
C THR A 33 3.32 2.09 14.16
N ASP A 34 4.32 1.21 14.22
CA ASP A 34 5.72 1.57 14.47
C ASP A 34 6.31 2.31 13.26
N PRO A 35 6.72 3.59 13.38
CA PRO A 35 7.35 4.34 12.29
C PRO A 35 8.61 3.67 11.71
N ARG A 36 9.37 2.92 12.53
CA ARG A 36 10.60 2.24 12.09
C ARG A 36 10.33 1.16 11.05
N TRP A 37 9.14 0.56 11.10
CA TRP A 37 8.73 -0.47 10.16
C TRP A 37 8.64 0.07 8.72
N TYR A 38 8.29 1.35 8.58
CA TYR A 38 8.18 2.05 7.28
C TYR A 38 9.48 2.68 6.79
N ALA A 39 10.50 2.81 7.64
CA ALA A 39 11.78 3.44 7.30
C ALA A 39 12.43 2.93 5.98
N PRO A 40 12.31 1.64 5.60
CA PRO A 40 12.84 1.17 4.33
C PRO A 40 12.24 1.84 3.08
N LEU A 41 11.05 2.47 3.16
CA LEU A 41 10.41 3.16 2.03
C LEU A 41 11.23 4.33 1.49
N ARG A 42 12.04 5.00 2.33
CA ARG A 42 12.95 6.08 1.89
C ARG A 42 13.99 5.65 0.85
N ARG A 43 14.18 4.34 0.69
CA ARG A 43 15.12 3.74 -0.27
C ARG A 43 14.42 3.19 -1.50
N LEU A 44 13.10 3.37 -1.62
CA LEU A 44 12.33 2.94 -2.78
C LEU A 44 12.79 3.75 -4.00
N ARG A 45 13.06 3.06 -5.10
CA ARG A 45 13.45 3.67 -6.37
C ARG A 45 12.49 3.18 -7.44
N LEU A 46 11.57 4.03 -7.86
CA LEU A 46 10.62 3.75 -8.94
C LEU A 46 10.98 4.59 -10.17
N PRO A 47 10.80 4.06 -11.38
CA PRO A 47 10.86 4.86 -12.59
C PRO A 47 9.81 5.97 -12.58
N ASP A 48 10.05 7.04 -13.34
CA ASP A 48 9.07 8.10 -13.53
C ASP A 48 7.77 7.54 -14.10
N GLY A 49 6.64 7.99 -13.53
CA GLY A 49 5.31 7.52 -13.91
C GLY A 49 4.87 6.19 -13.28
N THR A 50 5.76 5.44 -12.62
CA THR A 50 5.36 4.23 -11.88
C THR A 50 4.66 4.60 -10.57
N ARG A 51 3.41 4.15 -10.41
CA ARG A 51 2.61 4.40 -9.19
C ARG A 51 2.97 3.41 -8.09
N PHE A 52 3.04 3.87 -6.84
CA PHE A 52 3.09 2.99 -5.69
C PHE A 52 1.69 2.79 -5.10
N VAL A 53 1.30 1.54 -4.84
CA VAL A 53 0.00 1.18 -4.26
C VAL A 53 0.23 0.50 -2.92
N ALA A 54 -0.18 1.15 -1.84
CA ALA A 54 -0.06 0.67 -0.49
C ALA A 54 -1.23 -0.23 -0.10
N GLY A 55 -0.94 -1.52 0.12
CA GLY A 55 -1.87 -2.50 0.67
C GLY A 55 -2.07 -2.33 2.17
N VAL A 56 -2.59 -1.17 2.59
CA VAL A 56 -2.70 -0.72 3.99
C VAL A 56 -4.14 -0.73 4.52
N ALA A 57 -5.14 -0.81 3.64
CA ALA A 57 -6.54 -0.84 4.07
C ALA A 57 -6.84 -2.11 4.87
N HIS A 58 -7.36 -1.92 6.08
CA HIS A 58 -7.78 -2.97 7.00
C HIS A 58 -9.02 -2.54 7.80
N GLU A 59 -10.10 -3.30 7.72
CA GLU A 59 -11.40 -2.94 8.30
C GLU A 59 -11.36 -2.81 9.84
N ASP A 60 -10.58 -3.67 10.50
CA ASP A 60 -10.51 -3.74 11.98
C ASP A 60 -9.54 -2.72 12.62
N GLN A 61 -8.79 -1.96 11.83
CA GLN A 61 -7.94 -0.89 12.36
C GLN A 61 -8.70 0.44 12.37
N PRO A 62 -8.59 1.26 13.42
CA PRO A 62 -9.21 2.59 13.44
C PRO A 62 -8.85 3.42 12.21
N LEU A 63 -9.83 4.10 11.64
CA LEU A 63 -9.68 4.84 10.38
C LEU A 63 -8.67 5.98 10.50
N ASP A 64 -8.67 6.70 11.61
CA ASP A 64 -7.73 7.79 11.89
C ASP A 64 -6.28 7.30 11.96
N VAL A 65 -6.06 6.09 12.51
CA VAL A 65 -4.75 5.43 12.54
C VAL A 65 -4.29 5.15 11.10
N GLN A 66 -5.15 4.54 10.28
CA GLN A 66 -4.81 4.24 8.88
C GLN A 66 -4.56 5.49 8.05
N ARG A 67 -5.31 6.58 8.28
CA ARG A 67 -5.06 7.87 7.63
C ARG A 67 -3.66 8.41 7.95
N ARG A 68 -3.23 8.31 9.22
CA ARG A 68 -1.85 8.68 9.60
C ARG A 68 -0.81 7.78 8.93
N LEU A 69 -1.10 6.50 8.76
CA LEU A 69 -0.20 5.56 8.07
C LEU A 69 -0.10 5.87 6.57
N VAL A 70 -1.22 6.15 5.89
CA VAL A 70 -1.22 6.57 4.47
C VAL A 70 -0.36 7.82 4.30
N ARG A 71 -0.58 8.86 5.11
CA ARG A 71 0.23 10.10 5.05
C ARG A 71 1.72 9.82 5.29
N ARG A 72 2.06 8.96 6.25
CA ARG A 72 3.45 8.53 6.49
C ARG A 72 4.03 7.84 5.25
N ILE A 73 3.27 6.98 4.60
CA ILE A 73 3.70 6.29 3.38
C ILE A 73 3.90 7.30 2.25
N ASP A 74 2.98 8.24 2.06
CA ASP A 74 3.11 9.35 1.08
C ASP A 74 4.41 10.13 1.30
N GLU A 75 4.67 10.56 2.55
CA GLU A 75 5.89 11.28 2.93
C GLU A 75 7.17 10.49 2.61
N LEU A 76 7.18 9.18 2.90
CA LEU A 76 8.38 8.35 2.73
C LEU A 76 8.62 7.90 1.29
N VAL A 77 7.55 7.78 0.50
CA VAL A 77 7.61 7.52 -0.94
C VAL A 77 7.91 8.80 -1.72
N GLY A 78 7.53 9.96 -1.18
CA GLY A 78 7.71 11.26 -1.83
C GLY A 78 6.63 11.61 -2.86
N ALA A 79 5.52 10.87 -2.87
CA ALA A 79 4.38 11.07 -3.75
C ALA A 79 3.12 10.48 -3.12
N ARG A 80 1.94 10.97 -3.53
CA ARG A 80 0.66 10.39 -3.12
C ARG A 80 0.54 8.96 -3.66
N VAL A 81 0.28 8.00 -2.76
CA VAL A 81 0.19 6.59 -3.11
C VAL A 81 -1.25 6.16 -3.38
N GLY A 82 -1.42 5.13 -4.20
CA GLY A 82 -2.68 4.40 -4.26
C GLY A 82 -2.90 3.63 -2.96
N VAL A 83 -4.17 3.39 -2.59
CA VAL A 83 -4.54 2.60 -1.42
C VAL A 83 -5.28 1.34 -1.87
N SER A 84 -4.94 0.21 -1.26
CA SER A 84 -5.62 -1.06 -1.48
C SER A 84 -5.58 -1.93 -0.22
N THR A 85 -6.18 -3.12 -0.30
CA THR A 85 -5.97 -4.19 0.67
C THR A 85 -4.58 -4.80 0.53
N SER A 86 -4.14 -5.53 1.56
CA SER A 86 -2.84 -6.22 1.54
C SER A 86 -2.75 -7.34 0.49
N CYS A 87 -3.87 -7.95 0.12
CA CYS A 87 -3.93 -9.03 -0.87
C CYS A 87 -5.31 -9.04 -1.54
N GLY A 88 -5.50 -9.98 -2.48
CA GLY A 88 -6.80 -10.24 -3.08
C GLY A 88 -7.83 -10.76 -2.07
N LEU A 89 -9.10 -10.55 -2.40
CA LEU A 89 -10.25 -10.85 -1.55
C LEU A 89 -10.80 -12.28 -1.72
N GLY A 90 -10.17 -13.12 -2.55
CA GLY A 90 -10.71 -14.43 -2.95
C GLY A 90 -10.90 -15.46 -1.82
N ARG A 91 -10.41 -15.18 -0.60
CA ARG A 91 -10.62 -16.01 0.60
C ARG A 91 -11.54 -15.36 1.64
N ARG A 92 -12.15 -14.21 1.34
CA ARG A 92 -13.05 -13.47 2.24
C ARG A 92 -14.51 -13.82 1.92
N THR A 93 -15.39 -13.69 2.91
CA THR A 93 -16.84 -13.70 2.65
C THR A 93 -17.23 -12.41 1.91
N PRO A 94 -18.38 -12.38 1.21
CA PRO A 94 -18.87 -11.17 0.56
C PRO A 94 -18.93 -9.95 1.50
N GLU A 95 -19.45 -10.13 2.71
CA GLU A 95 -19.59 -9.05 3.70
C GLU A 95 -18.22 -8.54 4.17
N ALA A 96 -17.24 -9.43 4.34
CA ALA A 96 -15.88 -9.05 4.69
C ALA A 96 -15.18 -8.32 3.52
N ALA A 97 -15.44 -8.74 2.28
CA ALA A 97 -14.94 -8.06 1.09
C ALA A 97 -15.54 -6.65 0.96
N GLU A 98 -16.83 -6.48 1.19
CA GLU A 98 -17.50 -5.17 1.20
C GLU A 98 -16.92 -4.22 2.25
N ARG A 99 -16.69 -4.69 3.49
CA ARG A 99 -16.04 -3.88 4.53
C ARG A 99 -14.62 -3.46 4.14
N ALA A 100 -13.86 -4.36 3.53
CA ALA A 100 -12.51 -4.05 3.05
C ALA A 100 -12.52 -2.99 1.92
N LEU A 101 -13.46 -3.09 0.98
CA LEU A 101 -13.66 -2.09 -0.09
C LEU A 101 -14.14 -0.75 0.46
N ALA A 102 -15.09 -0.76 1.41
CA ALA A 102 -15.53 0.45 2.10
C ALA A 102 -14.37 1.14 2.83
N ARG A 103 -13.46 0.37 3.45
CA ARG A 103 -12.26 0.92 4.07
C ARG A 103 -11.35 1.60 3.06
N ILE A 104 -11.15 1.03 1.86
CA ILE A 104 -10.39 1.70 0.79
C ILE A 104 -11.04 3.05 0.45
N ARG A 105 -12.36 3.06 0.20
CA ARG A 105 -13.11 4.28 -0.09
C ARG A 105 -12.89 5.35 0.99
N ASP A 106 -13.08 5.00 2.26
CA ASP A 106 -12.95 5.93 3.39
C ASP A 106 -11.54 6.52 3.55
N LEU A 107 -10.51 5.80 3.06
CA LEU A 107 -9.12 6.26 3.02
C LEU A 107 -8.82 7.14 1.81
N THR A 108 -9.57 7.01 0.72
CA THR A 108 -9.35 7.77 -0.52
C THR A 108 -10.24 8.98 -0.70
N CYS A 109 -11.39 9.05 -0.02
CA CYS A 109 -12.36 10.16 -0.17
C CYS A 109 -11.99 11.45 0.59
N ASP A 110 -11.04 11.40 1.54
CA ASP A 110 -10.68 12.53 2.42
C ASP A 110 -9.24 13.06 2.20
N ALA A 111 -8.70 12.96 0.99
CA ALA A 111 -7.34 13.40 0.67
C ALA A 111 -7.27 14.23 -0.60
#